data_AF-A0A486XD57-F1
#
_entry.id   AF-A0A486XD57-F1
#
_cell.length_a   1.000
_cell.length_b   1.000
_cell.length_c   1.000
_cell.angle_alpha   90.00
_cell.angle_beta   90.00
_cell.angle_gamma   90.00
#
_symmetry.space_group_name_H-M   'P 1'
#
loop_
_entity.id
_entity.type
_entity.pdbx_description
1 polymer ?
#
loop_
_entity_poly.entity_id
_entity_poly.type
_entity_poly.pdbx_seq_one_letter_code
_entity_poly.pdbx_strand_id
1 'polypeptide(L)'
;MITYQQLCDQQQKYNEELTNRRHKLRHLIGEYCQAISDDLGLTGKTYRSVINDESTPSPYIKLLELESGENQHIHIMELPVSFDNQNNPQALAGIAITLERSANTYPKQNLFLRTEFKLEKNQLSICFIDFEEASVINVDLNTDNKFNYAVECYKQAVMRTFSLKS
;
A
#
# COMPACT_ATOMS: atom_id res chain seq x y z
N MET A 1 18.59 -26.75 31.24
CA MET A 1 17.31 -27.38 30.85
C MET A 1 16.30 -26.27 30.73
N ILE A 2 15.64 -26.11 29.58
CA ILE A 2 14.60 -25.10 29.39
C ILE A 2 13.28 -25.66 29.96
N THR A 3 12.54 -24.86 30.71
CA THR A 3 11.24 -25.26 31.26
C THR A 3 10.11 -25.02 30.27
N TYR A 4 8.98 -25.72 30.43
CA TYR A 4 7.78 -25.46 29.63
C TYR A 4 7.33 -24.00 29.72
N GLN A 5 7.36 -23.41 30.92
CA GLN A 5 7.02 -22.00 31.11
C GLN A 5 7.94 -21.07 30.30
N GLN A 6 9.24 -21.35 30.27
CA GLN A 6 10.19 -20.56 29.46
C GLN A 6 9.90 -20.66 27.96
N LEU A 7 9.44 -21.82 27.47
CA LEU A 7 8.99 -21.97 26.08
C LEU A 7 7.71 -21.16 25.80
N CYS A 8 6.74 -21.19 26.71
CA CYS A 8 5.53 -20.38 26.61
C CYS A 8 5.84 -18.88 26.57
N ASP A 9 6.70 -18.40 27.47
CA ASP A 9 7.10 -17.00 27.53
C ASP A 9 7.85 -16.56 26.26
N GLN A 10 8.71 -17.43 25.72
CA GLN A 10 9.41 -17.17 24.44
C GLN A 10 8.44 -17.11 23.27
N GLN A 11 7.48 -18.03 23.20
CA GLN A 11 6.45 -18.04 22.15
C GLN A 11 5.58 -16.77 22.20
N GLN A 12 5.20 -16.34 23.40
CA GLN A 12 4.41 -15.12 23.57
C GLN A 12 5.19 -13.89 23.09
N LYS A 13 6.43 -13.71 23.55
CA LYS A 13 7.29 -12.59 23.12
C LYS A 13 7.50 -12.57 21.61
N TYR A 14 7.70 -13.74 21.01
CA TYR A 14 7.83 -13.88 19.57
C TYR A 14 6.56 -13.45 18.82
N ASN A 15 5.38 -13.88 19.28
CA ASN A 15 4.09 -13.49 18.68
C ASN A 15 3.81 -11.98 18.82
N GLU A 16 4.18 -11.38 19.95
CA GLU A 16 4.11 -9.93 20.18
C GLU A 16 5.02 -9.18 19.19
N GLU A 17 6.25 -9.65 19.00
CA GLU A 17 7.19 -9.06 18.04
C GLU A 17 6.66 -9.14 16.60
N LEU A 18 6.14 -10.30 16.17
CA LEU A 18 5.53 -10.45 14.85
C LEU A 18 4.34 -9.50 14.67
N THR A 19 3.50 -9.37 15.69
CA THR A 19 2.34 -8.46 15.66
C THR A 19 2.78 -7.01 15.50
N ASN A 20 3.80 -6.57 16.25
CA ASN A 20 4.37 -5.24 16.12
C ASN A 20 4.97 -4.99 14.73
N ARG A 21 5.71 -5.95 14.19
CA ARG A 21 6.29 -5.88 12.84
C ARG A 21 5.20 -5.76 11.76
N ARG A 22 4.12 -6.53 11.89
CA ARG A 22 2.94 -6.44 11.01
C ARG A 22 2.31 -5.06 11.05
N HIS A 23 2.08 -4.52 12.24
CA HIS A 23 1.51 -3.18 12.41
C HIS A 23 2.42 -2.10 11.84
N LYS A 24 3.75 -2.22 12.03
CA LYS A 24 4.73 -1.30 11.46
C LYS A 24 4.64 -1.27 9.93
N LEU A 25 4.62 -2.43 9.27
CA LEU A 25 4.48 -2.48 7.81
C LEU A 25 3.18 -1.81 7.33
N ARG A 26 2.05 -2.17 7.93
CA ARG A 26 0.75 -1.57 7.60
C ARG A 26 0.76 -0.06 7.77
N HIS A 27 1.32 0.43 8.86
CA HIS A 27 1.41 1.87 9.09
C HIS A 27 2.23 2.57 8.01
N LEU A 28 3.39 2.03 7.63
CA LEU A 28 4.24 2.58 6.58
C LEU A 28 3.56 2.60 5.20
N ILE A 29 2.81 1.55 4.86
CA ILE A 29 2.02 1.52 3.63
C ILE A 29 0.92 2.58 3.66
N GLY A 30 0.28 2.79 4.82
CA GLY A 30 -0.68 3.87 5.03
C GLY A 30 -0.06 5.26 4.85
N GLU A 31 1.11 5.51 5.45
CA GLU A 31 1.85 6.76 5.27
C GLU A 31 2.24 6.98 3.81
N TYR A 32 2.63 5.92 3.09
CA TYR A 32 2.96 6.01 1.68
C TYR A 32 1.75 6.39 0.81
N CYS A 33 0.59 5.74 1.02
CA CYS A 33 -0.66 6.12 0.35
C CYS A 33 -1.06 7.57 0.67
N GLN A 34 -0.85 8.01 1.90
CA GLN A 34 -1.09 9.39 2.30
C GLN A 34 -0.13 10.36 1.59
N ALA A 35 1.15 10.02 1.49
CA ALA A 35 2.14 10.84 0.78
C ALA A 35 1.81 10.98 -0.72
N ILE A 36 1.32 9.92 -1.36
CA ILE A 36 0.80 10.00 -2.74
C ILE A 36 -0.38 10.99 -2.81
N SER A 37 -1.33 10.89 -1.88
CA SER A 37 -2.49 11.77 -1.83
C SER A 37 -2.09 13.25 -1.62
N ASP A 38 -1.14 13.49 -0.71
CA ASP A 38 -0.63 14.83 -0.39
C ASP A 38 0.08 15.46 -1.58
N ASP A 39 0.98 14.72 -2.24
CA ASP A 39 1.73 15.19 -3.42
C ASP A 39 0.79 15.56 -4.59
N LEU A 40 -0.28 14.78 -4.78
CA LEU A 40 -1.29 15.05 -5.81
C LEU A 40 -2.33 16.10 -5.40
N GLY A 41 -2.26 16.64 -4.17
CA GLY A 41 -3.23 17.60 -3.64
C GLY A 41 -4.64 17.01 -3.48
N LEU A 42 -4.72 15.72 -3.16
CA LEU A 42 -5.95 14.93 -2.98
C LEU A 42 -6.32 14.69 -1.51
N THR A 43 -5.51 15.19 -0.57
CA THR A 43 -5.75 15.08 0.87
C THR A 43 -7.15 15.56 1.26
N GLY A 44 -7.92 14.69 1.93
CA GLY A 44 -9.29 14.98 2.34
C GLY A 44 -10.31 15.10 1.19
N LYS A 45 -9.89 14.94 -0.07
CA LYS A 45 -10.79 14.93 -1.22
C LYS A 45 -11.38 13.55 -1.41
N THR A 46 -12.66 13.53 -1.71
CA THR A 46 -13.43 12.32 -1.99
C THR A 46 -14.30 12.53 -3.22
N TYR A 47 -14.62 11.44 -3.91
CA TYR A 47 -15.52 11.45 -5.05
C TYR A 47 -16.70 10.50 -4.82
N ARG A 48 -17.80 10.74 -5.53
CA ARG A 48 -18.89 9.76 -5.65
C ARG A 48 -18.68 8.94 -6.92
N SER A 49 -18.79 7.62 -6.82
CA SER A 49 -18.60 6.70 -7.95
C SER A 49 -19.72 6.79 -8.99
N VAL A 50 -20.95 7.10 -8.56
CA VAL A 50 -22.14 7.19 -9.42
C VAL A 50 -22.87 8.52 -9.16
N ILE A 51 -23.46 9.08 -10.22
CA ILE A 51 -24.29 10.30 -10.14
C ILE A 51 -25.55 9.94 -9.34
N ASN A 52 -25.84 10.74 -8.29
CA ASN A 52 -26.99 10.58 -7.38
C ASN A 52 -26.92 9.40 -6.40
N ASP A 53 -25.75 8.81 -6.19
CA ASP A 53 -25.57 7.86 -5.09
C ASP A 53 -25.46 8.62 -3.75
N GLU A 54 -26.23 8.16 -2.75
CA GLU A 54 -26.13 8.62 -1.36
C GLU A 54 -25.06 7.85 -0.57
N SER A 55 -24.38 6.89 -1.21
CA SER A 55 -23.27 6.16 -0.61
C SER A 55 -22.16 7.09 -0.14
N THR A 56 -21.42 6.61 0.86
CA THR A 56 -20.29 7.32 1.44
C THR A 56 -19.27 7.66 0.34
N PRO A 57 -18.87 8.94 0.23
CA PRO A 57 -17.83 9.35 -0.71
C PRO A 57 -16.56 8.52 -0.53
N SER A 58 -15.95 8.18 -1.66
CA SER A 58 -14.74 7.38 -1.74
C SER A 58 -13.49 8.26 -1.82
N PRO A 59 -12.37 7.90 -1.18
CA PRO A 59 -11.10 8.60 -1.38
C PRO A 59 -10.56 8.34 -2.79
N TYR A 60 -9.82 9.30 -3.36
CA TYR A 60 -9.21 9.16 -4.68
C TYR A 60 -8.05 8.16 -4.73
N ILE A 61 -7.33 8.01 -3.61
CA ILE A 61 -6.29 6.99 -3.43
C ILE A 61 -6.85 5.90 -2.53
N LYS A 62 -6.80 4.64 -2.98
CA LYS A 62 -7.32 3.48 -2.27
C LYS A 62 -6.30 2.37 -2.23
N LEU A 63 -6.24 1.67 -1.10
CA LEU A 63 -5.60 0.38 -1.03
C LEU A 63 -6.62 -0.70 -1.40
N LEU A 64 -6.22 -1.60 -2.29
CA LEU A 64 -7.00 -2.75 -2.73
C LEU A 64 -6.36 -4.04 -2.24
N GLU A 65 -7.20 -4.97 -1.82
CA GLU A 65 -6.81 -6.33 -1.47
C GLU A 65 -6.74 -7.18 -2.74
N LEU A 66 -5.65 -7.96 -2.91
CA LEU A 66 -5.39 -8.69 -4.14
C LEU A 66 -5.57 -10.21 -4.02
N GLU A 67 -5.60 -10.79 -2.81
CA GLU A 67 -5.68 -12.24 -2.62
C GLU A 67 -7.11 -12.77 -2.82
N SER A 68 -8.15 -11.98 -2.55
CA SER A 68 -9.56 -12.39 -2.75
C SER A 68 -9.99 -12.45 -4.21
N GLY A 69 -9.23 -11.84 -5.12
CA GLY A 69 -9.57 -11.75 -6.55
C GLY A 69 -10.65 -10.72 -6.89
N GLU A 70 -11.30 -10.10 -5.89
CA GLU A 70 -12.35 -9.10 -6.10
C GLU A 70 -11.82 -7.66 -6.15
N ASN A 71 -10.52 -7.44 -5.87
CA ASN A 71 -9.86 -6.11 -5.87
C ASN A 71 -10.64 -5.07 -5.05
N GLN A 72 -11.16 -5.48 -3.90
CA GLN A 72 -11.98 -4.62 -3.05
C GLN A 72 -11.11 -3.61 -2.29
N HIS A 73 -11.67 -2.42 -2.08
CA HIS A 73 -11.06 -1.46 -1.18
C HIS A 73 -11.06 -2.00 0.25
N ILE A 74 -9.89 -1.97 0.90
CA ILE A 74 -9.72 -2.39 2.28
C ILE A 74 -9.17 -1.28 3.15
N HIS A 75 -9.46 -1.38 4.44
CA HIS A 75 -8.79 -0.56 5.43
C HIS A 75 -7.33 -1.03 5.62
N ILE A 76 -6.40 -0.12 5.90
CA ILE A 76 -4.97 -0.45 6.02
C ILE A 76 -4.67 -1.51 7.08
N MET A 77 -5.49 -1.56 8.13
CA MET A 77 -5.35 -2.54 9.22
C MET A 77 -5.82 -3.95 8.86
N GLU A 78 -6.60 -4.07 7.79
CA GLU A 78 -7.13 -5.33 7.27
C GLU A 78 -6.18 -5.95 6.22
N LEU A 79 -5.20 -5.18 5.73
CA LEU A 79 -4.22 -5.66 4.74
C LEU A 79 -3.53 -6.95 5.21
N PRO A 80 -3.63 -8.06 4.45
CA PRO A 80 -2.89 -9.28 4.74
C PRO A 80 -1.39 -9.04 4.77
N VAL A 81 -0.72 -9.58 5.80
CA VAL A 81 0.73 -9.50 5.96
C VAL A 81 1.25 -10.88 6.27
N SER A 82 2.12 -11.37 5.39
CA SER A 82 2.88 -12.60 5.58
C SER A 82 4.31 -12.27 6.04
N PHE A 83 5.08 -13.30 6.35
CA PHE A 83 6.49 -13.17 6.72
C PHE A 83 7.33 -14.01 5.77
N ASP A 84 8.46 -13.47 5.33
CA ASP A 84 9.42 -14.23 4.54
C ASP A 84 10.20 -15.24 5.41
N ASN A 85 11.11 -15.99 4.77
CA ASN A 85 11.95 -16.98 5.46
C ASN A 85 12.88 -16.38 6.54
N GLN A 86 13.05 -15.05 6.57
CA GLN A 86 13.84 -14.32 7.56
C GLN A 86 12.95 -13.60 8.60
N ASN A 87 11.65 -13.88 8.63
CA ASN A 87 10.65 -13.22 9.46
C ASN A 87 10.54 -11.70 9.24
N ASN A 88 10.85 -11.24 8.03
CA ASN A 88 10.54 -9.88 7.60
C ASN A 88 9.09 -9.83 7.11
N PRO A 89 8.28 -8.86 7.58
CA PRO A 89 6.91 -8.73 7.12
C PRO A 89 6.87 -8.27 5.66
N GLN A 90 5.95 -8.86 4.90
CA GLN A 90 5.68 -8.53 3.50
C GLN A 90 4.17 -8.51 3.23
N ALA A 91 3.75 -7.68 2.29
CA ALA A 91 2.36 -7.53 1.88
C ALA A 91 2.25 -7.31 0.38
N LEU A 92 1.20 -7.85 -0.23
CA LEU A 92 0.85 -7.62 -1.62
C LEU A 92 -0.48 -6.86 -1.66
N ALA A 93 -0.50 -5.71 -2.32
CA ALA A 93 -1.69 -4.86 -2.39
C ALA A 93 -1.77 -4.10 -3.71
N GLY A 94 -2.96 -3.69 -4.11
CA GLY A 94 -3.16 -2.72 -5.19
C GLY A 94 -3.17 -1.30 -4.64
N ILE A 95 -2.39 -0.38 -5.20
CA ILE A 95 -2.61 1.05 -4.96
C ILE A 95 -3.42 1.58 -6.14
N ALA A 96 -4.67 1.93 -5.87
CA ALA A 96 -5.59 2.49 -6.84
C ALA A 96 -5.63 4.02 -6.76
N ILE A 97 -5.64 4.65 -7.93
CA ILE A 97 -5.92 6.06 -8.15
C ILE A 97 -7.15 6.20 -9.04
N THR A 98 -8.10 7.03 -8.61
CA THR A 98 -9.25 7.41 -9.41
C THR A 98 -8.94 8.69 -10.21
N LEU A 99 -9.19 8.65 -11.51
CA LEU A 99 -8.93 9.72 -12.46
C LEU A 99 -10.22 10.24 -13.08
N GLU A 100 -10.23 11.53 -13.40
CA GLU A 100 -11.37 12.22 -13.99
C GLU A 100 -10.91 13.41 -14.83
N ARG A 101 -11.68 13.76 -15.86
CA ARG A 101 -11.42 14.98 -16.66
C ARG A 101 -11.79 16.25 -15.89
N SER A 102 -12.84 16.17 -15.08
CA SER A 102 -13.27 17.22 -14.15
C SER A 102 -14.06 16.59 -13.00
N ALA A 103 -14.21 17.31 -11.88
CA ALA A 103 -14.88 16.82 -10.66
C ALA A 103 -16.27 16.21 -10.88
N ASN A 104 -17.03 16.73 -11.86
CA ASN A 104 -18.39 16.28 -12.17
C ASN A 104 -18.47 15.39 -13.42
N THR A 105 -17.34 14.96 -13.99
CA THR A 105 -17.32 14.05 -15.14
C THR A 105 -17.40 12.60 -14.70
N TYR A 106 -18.26 11.82 -15.36
CA TYR A 106 -18.47 10.39 -15.14
C TYR A 106 -18.40 9.63 -16.48
N PRO A 107 -18.06 8.32 -16.48
CA PRO A 107 -17.63 7.53 -15.33
C PRO A 107 -16.23 7.92 -14.86
N LYS A 108 -15.96 7.71 -13.57
CA LYS A 108 -14.61 7.84 -13.01
C LYS A 108 -13.76 6.67 -13.49
N GLN A 109 -12.48 6.92 -13.80
CA GLN A 109 -11.56 5.87 -14.25
C GLN A 109 -10.70 5.42 -13.09
N ASN A 110 -10.80 4.15 -12.70
CA ASN A 110 -9.92 3.59 -11.68
C ASN A 110 -8.73 2.92 -12.36
N LEU A 111 -7.54 3.37 -11.99
CA LEU A 111 -6.29 2.71 -12.31
C LEU A 111 -5.71 2.15 -11.03
N PHE A 112 -5.13 0.95 -11.06
CA PHE A 112 -4.38 0.44 -9.92
C PHE A 112 -3.08 -0.20 -10.37
N LEU A 113 -2.10 -0.17 -9.47
CA LEU A 113 -0.83 -0.87 -9.62
C LEU A 113 -0.71 -1.92 -8.53
N ARG A 114 -0.49 -3.17 -8.92
CA ARG A 114 -0.13 -4.24 -7.98
C ARG A 114 1.27 -3.96 -7.45
N THR A 115 1.37 -3.91 -6.13
CA THR A 115 2.56 -3.47 -5.41
C THR A 115 2.88 -4.44 -4.31
N GLU A 116 4.10 -4.96 -4.34
CA GLU A 116 4.68 -5.72 -3.23
C GLU A 116 5.43 -4.78 -2.29
N PHE A 117 5.20 -4.96 -1.00
CA PHE A 117 5.86 -4.24 0.07
C PHE A 117 6.63 -5.22 0.94
N LYS A 118 7.88 -4.89 1.25
CA LYS A 118 8.70 -5.67 2.18
C LYS A 118 9.41 -4.73 3.14
N LEU A 119 9.29 -4.98 4.43
CA LEU A 119 10.01 -4.22 5.44
C LEU A 119 11.14 -5.06 6.01
N GLU A 120 12.36 -4.67 5.70
CA GLU A 120 13.57 -5.27 6.25
C GLU A 120 14.31 -4.23 7.09
N LYS A 121 14.49 -4.52 8.38
CA LYS A 121 15.13 -3.62 9.35
C LYS A 121 14.49 -2.22 9.34
N ASN A 122 15.17 -1.24 8.74
CA ASN A 122 14.74 0.15 8.65
C ASN A 122 14.56 0.64 7.23
N GLN A 123 14.29 -0.29 6.32
CA GLN A 123 14.10 -0.02 4.91
C GLN A 123 12.80 -0.66 4.44
N LEU A 124 11.97 0.12 3.75
CA LEU A 124 10.79 -0.38 3.06
C LEU A 124 11.12 -0.52 1.58
N SER A 125 11.04 -1.74 1.07
CA SER A 125 11.10 -2.02 -0.36
C SER A 125 9.68 -1.98 -0.93
N ILE A 126 9.52 -1.27 -2.06
CA ILE A 126 8.28 -1.12 -2.80
C ILE A 126 8.55 -1.57 -4.24
N CYS A 127 7.80 -2.55 -4.72
CA CYS A 127 7.99 -3.12 -6.05
C CYS A 127 6.67 -3.14 -6.82
N PHE A 128 6.61 -2.47 -7.97
CA PHE A 128 5.44 -2.51 -8.85
C PHE A 128 5.53 -3.73 -9.77
N ILE A 129 4.68 -4.73 -9.52
CA ILE A 129 4.80 -6.05 -10.17
C ILE A 129 4.09 -6.13 -11.53
N ASP A 130 3.49 -5.02 -11.98
CA ASP A 130 2.82 -4.93 -13.29
C ASP A 130 3.78 -4.70 -14.47
N PHE A 131 5.07 -4.48 -14.20
CA PHE A 131 6.08 -4.17 -15.21
C PHE A 131 7.17 -5.24 -15.24
N GLU A 132 7.60 -5.67 -16.42
CA GLU A 132 8.65 -6.69 -16.58
C GLU A 132 10.00 -6.24 -16.00
N GLU A 133 10.31 -4.94 -16.10
CA GLU A 133 11.44 -4.30 -15.43
C GLU A 133 11.02 -3.71 -14.08
N ALA A 134 10.46 -4.55 -13.20
CA ALA A 134 10.04 -4.11 -11.86
C ALA A 134 11.26 -3.61 -11.07
N SER A 135 11.44 -2.29 -11.02
CA SER A 135 12.49 -1.66 -10.22
C SER A 135 12.05 -1.66 -8.76
N VAL A 136 12.82 -2.31 -7.89
CA VAL A 136 12.60 -2.27 -6.45
C VAL A 136 13.02 -0.91 -5.94
N ILE A 137 12.05 -0.14 -5.45
CA ILE A 137 12.25 1.16 -4.83
C ILE A 137 12.53 0.94 -3.35
N ASN A 138 13.65 1.46 -2.88
CA ASN A 138 14.08 1.30 -1.51
C ASN A 138 13.94 2.62 -0.76
N VAL A 139 13.10 2.63 0.27
CA VAL A 139 12.81 3.79 1.12
C VAL A 139 13.55 3.62 2.44
N ASP A 140 14.49 4.54 2.72
CA ASP A 140 15.16 4.63 4.02
C ASP A 140 14.28 5.38 5.02
N LEU A 141 13.87 4.69 6.08
CA LEU A 141 12.95 5.21 7.08
C LEU A 141 13.58 6.21 8.06
N ASN A 142 14.90 6.44 7.99
CA ASN A 142 15.58 7.44 8.83
C ASN A 142 15.56 8.85 8.26
N THR A 143 15.09 9.02 7.02
CA THR A 143 15.15 10.30 6.31
C THR A 143 13.86 11.10 6.45
N ASP A 144 13.99 12.43 6.52
CA ASP A 144 12.84 13.32 6.37
C ASP A 144 12.30 13.22 4.94
N ASN A 145 10.98 13.30 4.77
CA ASN A 145 10.32 13.13 3.46
C ASN A 145 10.67 11.82 2.74
N LYS A 146 10.89 10.74 3.51
CA LYS A 146 11.30 9.40 3.03
C LYS A 146 10.57 8.88 1.79
N PHE A 147 9.31 9.27 1.58
CA PHE A 147 8.50 8.77 0.46
C PHE A 147 8.60 9.57 -0.84
N ASN A 148 9.22 10.76 -0.88
CA ASN A 148 9.18 11.62 -2.08
C ASN A 148 9.62 10.90 -3.36
N TYR A 149 10.75 10.19 -3.31
CA TYR A 149 11.23 9.44 -4.47
C TYR A 149 10.28 8.30 -4.86
N ALA A 150 9.73 7.59 -3.89
CA ALA A 150 8.77 6.51 -4.16
C ALA A 150 7.46 7.05 -4.79
N VAL A 151 6.99 8.21 -4.33
CA VAL A 151 5.82 8.89 -4.91
C VAL A 151 6.08 9.30 -6.36
N GLU A 152 7.26 9.84 -6.68
CA GLU A 152 7.64 10.12 -8.07
C GLU A 152 7.66 8.84 -8.92
N CYS A 153 8.24 7.75 -8.41
CA CYS A 153 8.22 6.48 -9.10
C CYS A 153 6.80 5.94 -9.32
N TYR A 154 5.89 6.11 -8.35
CA TYR A 154 4.48 5.75 -8.50
C TYR A 154 3.81 6.55 -9.63
N LYS A 155 4.01 7.88 -9.67
CA LYS A 155 3.47 8.73 -10.74
C LYS A 155 4.00 8.29 -12.11
N GLN A 156 5.30 8.00 -12.22
CA GLN A 156 5.89 7.49 -13.47
C GLN A 156 5.30 6.13 -13.86
N ALA A 157 5.13 5.22 -12.91
CA ALA A 157 4.51 3.92 -13.14
C ALA A 157 3.06 4.06 -13.63
N VAL A 158 2.27 4.92 -12.97
CA VAL A 158 0.91 5.28 -13.42
C VAL A 158 0.93 5.80 -14.85
N MET A 159 1.83 6.73 -15.17
CA MET A 159 1.94 7.29 -16.52
C MET A 159 2.27 6.24 -17.58
N ARG A 160 3.16 5.29 -17.27
CA ARG A 160 3.51 4.17 -18.17
C ARG A 160 2.31 3.31 -18.53
N THR A 161 1.34 3.15 -17.64
CA THR A 161 0.12 2.37 -17.95
C THR A 161 -0.70 2.96 -19.09
N PHE A 162 -0.61 4.27 -19.35
CA PHE A 162 -1.29 4.93 -20.46
C PHE A 162 -0.53 4.75 -21.77
N SER A 163 0.81 4.80 -21.73
CA SER A 163 1.66 4.64 -22.91
C SER A 163 1.68 3.22 -23.48
N LEU A 164 1.39 2.21 -22.67
CA LEU A 164 1.27 0.82 -23.14
C LEU A 164 -0.08 0.54 -23.83
N LYS A 165 -1.06 1.45 -23.71
CA LYS A 165 -2.40 1.31 -24.30
C LYS A 165 -2.65 2.18 -25.54
N SER A 166 -1.63 2.91 -26.01
CA SER A 166 -1.64 3.70 -27.26
C SER A 166 -0.89 2.99 -28.37
#